data_AF-A0A482ZTQ2-F1
#
_entry.id   AF-A0A482ZTQ2-F1
#
_cell.length_a   1.000
_cell.length_b   1.000
_cell.length_c   1.000
_cell.angle_alpha   90.00
_cell.angle_beta   90.00
_cell.angle_gamma   90.00
#
_symmetry.space_group_name_H-M   'P 1'
#
loop_
_entity.id
_entity.type
_entity.pdbx_description
1 polymer ?
#
loop_
_entity_poly.entity_id
_entity_poly.type
_entity_poly.pdbx_seq_one_letter_code
_entity_poly.pdbx_strand_id
1 'polypeptide(L)' 'MFDFWQQYKLNYLRKHNRLNLDAMRRFNLPKPMIQKEFLDIVKQEFNQLH' A
#
# COMPACT_ATOMS: atom_id res chain seq x y z
N MET A 1 13.66 -10.42 -8.19
CA MET A 1 14.38 -10.05 -6.93
C MET A 1 13.94 -8.69 -6.40
N PHE A 2 13.77 -7.67 -7.25
CA PHE A 2 13.18 -6.37 -6.86
C PHE A 2 11.78 -6.49 -6.26
N ASP A 3 10.93 -7.38 -6.80
CA ASP A 3 9.55 -7.55 -6.30
C ASP A 3 9.49 -8.05 -4.86
N PHE A 4 10.40 -8.94 -4.44
CA PHE A 4 10.42 -9.46 -3.08
C PHE A 4 10.63 -8.34 -2.05
N TRP A 5 11.58 -7.44 -2.30
CA TRP A 5 11.85 -6.32 -1.40
C TRP A 5 10.72 -5.31 -1.36
N GLN A 6 10.06 -5.05 -2.49
CA GLN A 6 8.90 -4.17 -2.53
C GLN A 6 7.70 -4.79 -1.80
N GLN A 7 7.48 -6.10 -1.97
CA GLN A 7 6.45 -6.85 -1.24
C GLN A 7 6.74 -6.86 0.27
N TYR A 8 7.99 -7.04 0.67
CA TYR A 8 8.41 -7.00 2.07
C TYR A 8 8.13 -5.62 2.70
N LYS A 9 8.51 -4.53 2.03
CA LYS A 9 8.21 -3.17 2.47
C LYS A 9 6.71 -2.91 2.59
N LEU A 10 5.93 -3.36 1.61
CA LEU A 10 4.48 -3.24 1.65
C LEU A 10 3.89 -3.99 2.86
N ASN A 11 4.32 -5.23 3.08
CA ASN A 11 3.88 -6.05 4.20
C ASN A 11 4.27 -5.43 5.55
N TYR A 12 5.45 -4.82 5.63
CA TYR A 12 5.87 -4.05 6.80
C TYR A 12 4.90 -2.88 7.08
N LEU A 13 4.59 -2.08 6.06
CA LEU A 13 3.64 -0.95 6.21
C LEU A 13 2.24 -1.42 6.63
N ARG A 14 1.74 -2.53 6.06
CA ARG A 14 0.47 -3.16 6.43
C ARG A 14 0.46 -3.59 7.91
N LYS A 15 1.50 -4.29 8.35
CA LYS A 15 1.59 -4.81 9.72
C LYS A 15 1.61 -3.71 10.79
N HIS A 16 2.15 -2.54 10.45
CA HIS A 16 2.22 -1.41 11.36
C HIS A 16 1.05 -0.41 11.22
N ASN A 17 0.01 -0.76 10.44
CA ASN A 17 -1.12 0.12 10.13
C ASN A 17 -0.68 1.50 9.60
N ARG A 18 0.43 1.54 8.85
CA ARG A 18 1.00 2.75 8.23
C ARG A 18 0.86 2.71 6.71
N LEU A 19 -0.16 2.04 6.21
CA LEU A 19 -0.42 1.92 4.78
C LEU A 19 -1.09 3.18 4.23
N ASN A 20 -0.40 4.32 4.29
CA ASN A 20 -0.85 5.57 3.70
C ASN A 20 0.10 6.04 2.58
N LEU A 21 -0.38 6.94 1.72
CA LEU A 21 0.36 7.41 0.54
C LEU A 21 1.74 7.97 0.91
N ASP A 22 1.83 8.72 2.01
CA ASP A 22 3.10 9.33 2.44
C ASP A 22 4.12 8.28 2.90
N ALA A 23 3.69 7.29 3.68
CA ALA A 23 4.57 6.20 4.10
C ALA A 23 5.03 5.37 2.90
N MET A 24 4.13 5.05 1.98
CA MET A 24 4.48 4.30 0.77
C MET A 24 5.48 5.05 -0.12
N ARG A 25 5.34 6.38 -0.24
CA ARG A 25 6.31 7.25 -0.94
C ARG A 25 7.66 7.30 -0.21
N ARG A 26 7.66 7.45 1.12
CA ARG A 26 8.90 7.46 1.94
C ARG A 26 9.68 6.15 1.84
N PHE A 27 9.00 5.02 1.64
CA PHE A 27 9.64 3.71 1.47
C PHE A 27 10.10 3.41 0.03
N ASN A 28 9.94 4.38 -0.88
CA ASN A 28 10.24 4.25 -2.31
C ASN A 28 9.54 3.03 -2.93
N LEU A 29 8.26 2.82 -2.58
CA LEU A 29 7.45 1.81 -3.26
C LEU A 29 7.19 2.23 -4.72
N PRO A 30 7.11 1.28 -5.66
CA PRO A 30 6.82 1.59 -7.05
C PRO A 30 5.45 2.27 -7.18
N LYS A 31 5.36 3.32 -8.02
CA LYS A 31 4.09 4.02 -8.28
C LYS A 31 2.92 3.09 -8.64
N PRO A 32 3.09 2.04 -9.48
CA PRO A 32 2.00 1.11 -9.77
C PRO A 32 1.49 0.35 -8.53
N MET A 33 2.40 0.00 -7.60
CA MET A 33 2.05 -0.67 -6.36
C MET A 33 1.26 0.27 -5.44
N ILE A 34 1.70 1.52 -5.32
CA ILE A 34 1.00 2.55 -4.52
C ILE A 34 -0.41 2.78 -5.04
N GLN A 35 -0.57 2.92 -6.36
CA GLN A 35 -1.88 3.12 -6.99
C GLN A 35 -2.82 1.94 -6.72
N LYS A 36 -2.33 0.71 -6.86
CA LYS A 36 -3.12 -0.49 -6.60
C LYS A 36 -3.61 -0.53 -5.13
N GLU A 37 -2.69 -0.36 -4.19
CA GLU A 37 -3.02 -0.40 -2.76
C GLU A 37 -3.99 0.72 -2.37
N PHE A 38 -3.82 1.93 -2.91
CA PHE A 38 -4.72 3.04 -2.67
C PHE A 38 -6.13 2.75 -3.20
N LEU A 39 -6.24 2.23 -4.43
CA LEU A 39 -7.54 1.84 -5.00
C LEU A 39 -8.21 0.73 -4.19
N ASP A 40 -7.45 -0.24 -3.68
CA ASP A 40 -7.99 -1.32 -2.85
C ASP A 40 -8.51 -0.79 -1.50
N ILE A 41 -7.81 0.16 -0.87
CA ILE A 41 -8.30 0.85 0.35
C ILE A 41 -9.60 1.60 0.06
N VAL A 42 -9.63 2.42 -0.99
CA VAL A 42 -10.83 3.20 -1.35
C VAL A 42 -12.02 2.29 -1.67
N LYS A 43 -11.79 1.17 -2.37
CA LYS A 43 -12.84 0.16 -2.62
C LYS A 43 -13.35 -0.48 -1.33
N GLN A 44 -12.46 -0.80 -0.40
CA GLN A 44 -12.86 -1.36 0.90
C GLN A 44 -13.70 -0.37 1.70
N GLU A 45 -13.29 0.89 1.78
CA GLU A 45 -14.05 1.94 2.46
C GLU A 45 -15.42 2.17 1.80
N PHE A 46 -15.45 2.22 0.47
CA PHE A 46 -16.70 2.35 -0.30
C PHE A 46 -17.66 1.17 -0.04
N ASN A 47 -17.15 -0.06 -0.05
CA ASN A 47 -17.96 -1.25 0.22
C ASN A 47 -18.39 -1.39 1.69
N GLN A 48 -17.72 -0.74 2.63
CA GLN A 48 -18.13 -0.73 4.05
C GLN A 48 -19.21 0.31 4.35
N LEU A 49 -19.31 1.34 3.51
CA LEU A 49 -20.31 2.41 3.63
C LEU A 49 -21.64 2.07 2.96
N HIS A 50 -21.71 0.97 2.19
CA HIS A 50 -22.84 0.59 1.35
C HIS A 50 -23.33 -0.83 1.67
#